data_AF-A0A958PM54-F1
#
_entry.id   AF-A0A958PM54-F1
#
_cell.length_a   1.000
_cell.length_b   1.000
_cell.length_c   1.000
_cell.angle_alpha   90.00
_cell.angle_beta   90.00
_cell.angle_gamma   90.00
#
_symmetry.space_group_name_H-M   'P 1'
#
loop_
_entity.id
_entity.type
_entity.pdbx_description
1 polymer ?
#
loop_
_entity_poly.entity_id
_entity_poly.type
_entity_poly.pdbx_seq_one_letter_code
_entity_poly.pdbx_strand_id
1 'polypeptide(L)' 'MAPKKDDIYQESLDYHSKGRPGKLQITPTKPTQTQRDLSLAYSPGVAQPCMEIAKNPKDSYKYTARGNLVAV' A
#
# COMPACT_ATOMS: atom_id res chain seq x y z
N MET A 1 -15.49 37.59 -20.33
CA MET A 1 -14.22 37.51 -19.58
C MET A 1 -13.70 36.09 -19.75
N ALA A 2 -12.51 35.91 -20.31
CA ALA A 2 -11.89 34.58 -20.37
C ALA A 2 -11.57 34.11 -18.94
N PRO A 3 -11.81 32.84 -18.58
CA PRO A 3 -11.47 32.35 -17.25
C PRO A 3 -9.97 32.53 -17.02
N LYS A 4 -9.60 33.17 -15.90
CA LYS A 4 -8.20 33.21 -15.44
C LYS A 4 -7.77 31.75 -15.29
N LYS A 5 -6.68 31.37 -15.98
CA LYS A 5 -6.01 30.11 -15.73
C LYS A 5 -5.60 30.16 -14.27
N ASP A 6 -6.26 29.39 -13.42
CA ASP A 6 -5.90 29.30 -12.00
C ASP A 6 -4.38 29.02 -11.93
N ASP A 7 -3.71 29.66 -10.96
CA ASP A 7 -2.26 29.58 -10.86
C ASP A 7 -1.88 28.15 -10.46
N ILE A 8 -1.55 27.34 -11.48
CA ILE A 8 -1.18 25.93 -11.37
C ILE A 8 -0.11 25.70 -10.29
N TYR A 9 0.72 26.69 -9.99
CA TYR A 9 1.71 26.61 -8.92
C TYR A 9 1.04 26.62 -7.54
N GLN A 10 0.12 27.55 -7.29
CA GLN A 10 -0.63 27.59 -6.03
C GLN A 10 -1.55 26.37 -5.89
N GLU A 11 -2.21 25.94 -6.97
CA GLU A 11 -3.00 24.70 -6.96
C GLU A 11 -2.14 23.48 -6.64
N SER A 12 -0.93 23.38 -7.20
CA SER A 12 0.00 22.29 -6.90
C SER A 12 0.44 22.33 -5.43
N LEU A 13 0.73 23.51 -4.88
CA LEU A 13 1.07 23.68 -3.47
C LEU A 13 -0.09 23.24 -2.57
N ASP A 14 -1.30 23.66 -2.89
CA ASP A 14 -2.52 23.29 -2.18
C ASP A 14 -2.78 21.78 -2.26
N TYR A 15 -2.64 21.20 -3.46
CA TYR A 15 -2.83 19.76 -3.73
C TYR A 15 -1.88 18.88 -2.92
N HIS A 16 -0.62 19.30 -2.72
CA HIS A 16 0.35 18.54 -1.94
C HIS A 16 0.25 18.77 -0.42
N SER A 17 -0.44 19.81 0.05
CA SER A 17 -0.42 20.25 1.45
C SER A 17 -1.75 20.09 2.19
N LYS A 18 -2.89 20.25 1.52
CA LYS A 18 -4.22 20.23 2.16
C LYS A 18 -4.67 18.79 2.46
N GLY A 19 -5.42 18.61 3.55
CA GLY A 19 -5.90 17.30 3.99
C GLY A 19 -4.76 16.47 4.59
N ARG A 20 -4.32 15.42 3.87
CA ARG A 20 -3.15 14.64 4.24
C ARG A 20 -1.99 15.02 3.31
N PRO A 21 -0.90 15.63 3.82
CA PRO A 21 0.23 16.02 3.00
C PRO A 21 0.88 14.85 2.25
N GLY A 22 1.37 15.14 1.05
CA GLY A 22 1.99 14.15 0.17
C GLY A 22 1.00 13.36 -0.67
N LYS A 23 1.52 12.42 -1.47
CA LYS A 23 0.73 11.68 -2.48
C LYS A 23 0.71 10.17 -2.27
N LEU A 24 1.53 9.67 -1.36
CA LEU A 24 1.68 8.24 -1.13
C LEU A 24 0.81 7.79 0.04
N GLN A 25 0.10 6.69 -0.16
CA GLN A 25 -0.66 5.99 0.88
C GLN A 25 -0.45 4.48 0.70
N ILE A 26 -0.43 3.76 1.83
CA ILE A 26 -0.43 2.30 1.87
C ILE A 26 -1.76 1.86 2.51
N THR A 27 -2.45 0.92 1.87
CA THR A 27 -3.72 0.38 2.35
C THR A 27 -3.67 -1.16 2.30
N PRO A 28 -4.20 -1.87 3.32
CA PRO A 28 -4.31 -3.32 3.27
C PRO A 28 -5.14 -3.82 2.08
N THR A 29 -4.72 -4.92 1.46
CA THR A 29 -5.45 -5.56 0.34
C THR A 29 -6.35 -6.72 0.78
N LYS A 30 -6.31 -7.08 2.05
CA LYS A 30 -7.08 -8.16 2.68
C LYS A 30 -7.80 -7.62 3.93
N PRO A 31 -8.93 -8.23 4.36
CA PRO A 31 -9.60 -7.86 5.60
C PRO A 31 -8.65 -7.92 6.80
N THR A 32 -8.76 -6.93 7.68
CA THR A 32 -7.97 -6.81 8.92
C THR A 32 -8.82 -6.23 10.06
N GLN A 33 -10.10 -6.61 10.15
CA GLN A 33 -11.07 -5.97 11.06
C GLN A 33 -11.43 -6.85 12.26
N THR A 34 -11.36 -8.16 12.11
CA THR A 34 -11.74 -9.12 13.17
C THR A 34 -10.51 -9.78 13.80
N GLN A 35 -10.69 -10.39 14.97
CA GLN A 35 -9.65 -11.22 15.59
C GLN A 35 -9.18 -12.34 14.64
N ARG A 36 -10.11 -12.95 13.90
CA ARG A 36 -9.77 -13.98 12.90
C ARG A 36 -8.92 -13.41 11.77
N ASP A 37 -9.26 -12.22 11.26
CA ASP A 37 -8.49 -11.57 10.21
C ASP A 37 -7.06 -11.27 10.68
N LEU A 38 -6.91 -10.76 11.91
CA LEU A 38 -5.60 -10.45 12.48
C LEU A 38 -4.77 -11.72 12.72
N SER A 39 -5.38 -12.82 13.17
CA SER A 39 -4.71 -14.12 13.30
C SER A 39 -4.24 -14.69 11.96
N LEU A 40 -4.86 -14.31 10.83
CA LEU A 40 -4.43 -14.71 9.49
C LEU A 40 -3.35 -13.76 8.92
N ALA A 41 -3.53 -12.46 9.11
CA ALA A 41 -2.62 -11.43 8.60
C ALA A 41 -1.31 -11.34 9.39
N TYR A 42 -1.32 -11.77 10.64
CA TYR A 42 -0.18 -11.74 11.55
C TYR A 42 -0.05 -13.09 12.29
N SER A 43 0.58 -13.08 13.47
CA SER A 43 0.71 -14.29 14.29
C SER A 43 -0.66 -14.84 14.71
N PRO A 44 -0.89 -16.16 14.61
CA PRO A 44 0.06 -17.20 14.16
C PRO A 44 0.06 -17.49 12.65
N GLY A 45 -0.95 -17.04 11.89
CA GLY A 45 -1.18 -17.44 10.50
C GLY A 45 -0.07 -17.05 9.52
N VAL A 46 0.60 -15.91 9.75
CA VAL A 46 1.71 -15.42 8.92
C VAL A 46 2.91 -16.37 8.90
N ALA A 47 3.02 -17.28 9.86
CA ALA A 47 4.10 -18.26 9.89
C ALA A 47 4.08 -19.19 8.66
N GLN A 48 2.91 -19.59 8.18
CA GLN A 48 2.80 -20.52 7.06
C GLN A 48 3.40 -19.98 5.75
N PRO A 49 3.05 -18.77 5.25
CA PRO A 49 3.70 -18.23 4.05
C PRO A 49 5.21 -18.01 4.26
N CYS A 50 5.66 -17.65 5.47
CA CYS A 50 7.10 -17.56 5.76
C CYS A 50 7.82 -18.90 5.60
N MET A 51 7.26 -19.98 6.13
CA MET A 51 7.83 -21.33 6.01
C MET A 51 7.86 -21.83 4.57
N GLU A 52 6.82 -21.54 3.77
CA GLU A 52 6.80 -21.88 2.35
C GLU A 52 7.85 -21.09 1.56
N ILE A 53 8.02 -19.79 1.83
CA ILE A 53 9.08 -18.98 1.21
C ILE A 53 10.48 -19.46 1.62
N ALA A 54 10.66 -19.90 2.87
CA ALA A 54 11.92 -20.46 3.33
C ALA A 54 12.29 -21.75 2.58
N LYS A 55 11.30 -22.61 2.29
CA LYS A 55 11.49 -23.82 1.47
C LYS A 55 11.76 -23.47 0.00
N ASN A 56 11.03 -22.49 -0.54
CA ASN A 56 11.14 -22.06 -1.93
C ASN A 56 11.08 -20.53 -2.04
N PRO A 57 12.24 -19.85 -2.22
CA PRO A 57 12.29 -18.40 -2.30
C PRO A 57 11.45 -17.78 -3.43
N LYS A 58 11.12 -18.53 -4.49
CA LYS A 58 10.26 -18.05 -5.59
C LYS A 58 8.82 -17.84 -5.14
N ASP A 59 8.36 -18.49 -4.07
CA ASP A 59 7.00 -18.32 -3.57
C ASP A 59 6.77 -16.93 -2.94
N SER A 60 7.82 -16.14 -2.75
CA SER A 60 7.69 -14.72 -2.41
C SER A 60 6.88 -13.94 -3.46
N TYR A 61 6.92 -14.34 -4.73
CA TYR A 61 6.07 -13.74 -5.78
C TYR A 61 4.59 -14.13 -5.67
N LYS A 62 4.28 -15.24 -4.98
CA LYS A 62 2.92 -15.76 -4.81
C LYS A 62 2.26 -15.24 -3.53
N TYR A 63 3.00 -15.19 -2.44
CA TYR A 63 2.46 -14.89 -1.10
C TYR A 63 2.74 -13.47 -0.59
N THR A 64 3.35 -12.61 -1.40
CA THR A 64 3.61 -11.20 -1.03
C THR A 64 3.25 -10.25 -2.15
N ALA A 65 3.33 -8.94 -1.89
CA ALA A 65 3.16 -7.90 -2.91
C ALA A 65 4.33 -7.81 -3.92
N ARG A 66 5.41 -8.58 -3.75
CA ARG A 66 6.64 -8.50 -4.56
C ARG A 66 6.39 -8.56 -6.07
N GLY A 67 5.44 -9.37 -6.52
CA GLY A 67 5.13 -9.50 -7.95
C GLY A 67 4.58 -8.24 -8.62
N ASN A 68 4.11 -7.26 -7.83
CA ASN A 68 3.54 -6.00 -8.33
C ASN A 68 4.19 -4.75 -7.69
N LEU A 69 5.23 -4.92 -6.88
CA LEU A 69 5.91 -3.81 -6.20
C LEU A 69 7.10 -3.34 -7.03
N VAL A 70 7.05 -2.09 -7.49
CA VAL A 70 8.14 -1.42 -8.24
C VAL A 70 8.63 -0.21 -7.45
N ALA A 71 9.94 -0.12 -7.24
CA ALA A 71 10.59 1.07 -6.68
C ALA A 71 10.93 2.05 -7.81
N VAL A 72 10.61 3.33 -7.63
CA VAL A 72 10.86 4.44 -8.57
C VAL A 72 11.98 5.32 -8.02
#